data_AF-S4RQ09-F1
#
_entry.id   AF-S4RQ09-F1
#
_cell.length_a   1.000
_cell.length_b   1.000
_cell.length_c   1.000
_cell.angle_alpha   90.00
_cell.angle_beta   90.00
_cell.angle_gamma   90.00
#
_symmetry.space_group_name_H-M   'P 1'
#
loop_
_entity.id
_entity.type
_entity.pdbx_description
1 polymer ?
#
loop_
_entity_poly.entity_id
_entity_poly.type
_entity_poly.pdbx_seq_one_letter_code
_entity_poly.pdbx_strand_id
1 'polypeptide(L)'
;RDYVTFLWSPLPEERGEQGKPAECSVQFQGQQPYCFCYVSHEGRVCGVSTPFRFRRPRHSGPDELLAMEEDALDVLVVTTRSELLQKRLLELQEEGAELRQLQLALEEERGELQEKLVTLEATLRDEKDERDVLGQELAALRVREAELGAECERGRHSQEEALARLHLLESDIAALSSKLLAKETHIDRLKDQLRKLGVENEQLRSQMKKVLEEKELYKEHLRGREVEEKELLEELGALRERLSVREAESASCHQEVSSCREQLVQAARDQEELARVREELRVALDQLGSGEQRLVLLGEELARAASARDSAIAELYRQRLDGDSVRGQLVAAERVAHESREAWEVERDALVHQAQEVKDRVAGMSENIHKLLQSLQEERLLNSGLQRKLKETEECGKVQLSEKLRELREMKAALAVLRNEKQTLEVDRQ
;
A
#
# COMPACT_ATOMS: atom_id res chain seq x y z
N ARG A 1 185.95 -21.84 9.36
CA ARG A 1 186.88 -22.38 8.35
C ARG A 1 186.98 -21.32 7.27
N ASP A 2 188.19 -20.84 7.05
CA ASP A 2 188.51 -19.57 6.39
C ASP A 2 188.42 -19.71 4.87
N TYR A 3 187.36 -19.17 4.24
CA TYR A 3 187.24 -19.10 2.79
C TYR A 3 187.90 -17.81 2.30
N VAL A 4 188.95 -17.95 1.47
CA VAL A 4 189.79 -16.81 1.03
C VAL A 4 189.04 -15.87 0.06
N THR A 5 188.06 -16.38 -0.68
CA THR A 5 187.22 -15.58 -1.58
C THR A 5 185.88 -16.29 -1.73
N PHE A 6 184.78 -15.60 -1.49
CA PHE A 6 183.43 -16.14 -1.60
C PHE A 6 182.61 -15.29 -2.57
N LEU A 7 181.78 -15.95 -3.38
CA LEU A 7 180.84 -15.33 -4.30
C LEU A 7 179.50 -16.05 -4.16
N TRP A 8 178.43 -15.29 -3.97
CA TRP A 8 177.08 -15.83 -3.95
C TRP A 8 176.66 -16.17 -5.37
N SER A 9 176.17 -17.40 -5.57
CA SER A 9 175.58 -17.80 -6.84
C SER A 9 174.32 -16.95 -7.08
N PRO A 10 174.19 -16.26 -8.22
CA PRO A 10 173.01 -15.44 -8.49
C PRO A 10 171.76 -16.31 -8.51
N LEU A 11 170.68 -15.85 -7.85
CA LEU A 11 169.39 -16.52 -7.88
C LEU A 11 168.87 -16.55 -9.32
N PRO A 12 168.32 -17.68 -9.81
CA PRO A 12 167.61 -17.70 -11.09
C PRO A 12 166.41 -16.76 -10.97
N GLU A 13 166.41 -15.65 -11.70
CA GLU A 13 165.23 -14.78 -11.80
C GLU A 13 164.06 -15.63 -12.31
N GLU A 14 162.89 -15.48 -11.69
CA GLU A 14 161.70 -16.35 -11.81
C GLU A 14 161.09 -16.46 -13.23
N ARG A 15 161.74 -15.93 -14.26
CA ARG A 15 161.38 -16.07 -15.68
C ARG A 15 162.59 -16.23 -16.61
N GLY A 16 163.68 -16.85 -16.15
CA GLY A 16 164.80 -17.29 -16.97
C GLY A 16 164.87 -18.82 -17.09
N GLU A 17 164.78 -19.33 -18.31
CA GLU A 17 164.85 -20.75 -18.67
C GLU A 17 166.08 -21.47 -18.06
N GLN A 18 165.84 -22.63 -17.47
CA GLN A 18 166.86 -23.51 -16.89
C GLN A 18 167.91 -23.91 -17.96
N GLY A 19 169.21 -23.82 -17.61
CA GLY A 19 170.29 -24.43 -18.38
C GLY A 19 171.26 -23.48 -19.09
N LYS A 20 171.12 -22.15 -18.94
CA LYS A 20 172.15 -21.22 -19.43
C LYS A 20 173.33 -21.10 -18.43
N PRO A 21 174.58 -21.23 -18.88
CA PRO A 21 175.74 -21.07 -18.03
C PRO A 21 175.83 -19.62 -17.54
N ALA A 22 175.79 -19.41 -16.21
CA ALA A 22 176.02 -18.10 -15.62
C ALA A 22 177.52 -17.79 -15.62
N GLU A 23 177.91 -16.72 -16.30
CA GLU A 23 179.30 -16.28 -16.36
C GLU A 23 179.67 -15.58 -15.05
N CYS A 24 180.45 -16.25 -14.20
CA CYS A 24 180.97 -15.69 -12.95
C CYS A 24 182.50 -15.66 -13.02
N SER A 25 183.08 -14.47 -12.92
CA SER A 25 184.53 -14.29 -12.91
C SER A 25 185.02 -14.04 -11.48
N VAL A 26 186.03 -14.80 -11.06
CA VAL A 26 186.69 -14.65 -9.76
C VAL A 26 188.18 -14.49 -10.02
N GLN A 27 188.77 -13.46 -9.44
CA GLN A 27 190.20 -13.19 -9.58
C GLN A 27 190.99 -13.89 -8.48
N PHE A 28 191.92 -14.75 -8.87
CA PHE A 28 192.81 -15.48 -7.96
C PHE A 28 194.23 -14.87 -7.97
N GLN A 29 194.86 -14.78 -6.81
CA GLN A 29 196.27 -14.36 -6.70
C GLN A 29 197.19 -15.57 -6.88
N GLY A 30 197.76 -15.72 -8.08
CA GLY A 30 198.27 -17.00 -8.62
C GLY A 30 199.57 -17.60 -8.07
N GLN A 31 199.76 -17.73 -6.75
CA GLN A 31 200.94 -18.44 -6.19
C GLN A 31 200.62 -19.69 -5.34
N GLN A 32 199.36 -19.98 -5.01
CA GLN A 32 198.95 -21.18 -4.27
C GLN A 32 197.91 -22.03 -5.05
N PRO A 33 197.78 -23.34 -4.78
CA PRO A 33 196.74 -24.17 -5.42
C PRO A 33 195.36 -23.83 -4.84
N TYR A 34 194.37 -23.63 -5.72
CA TYR A 34 192.99 -23.27 -5.36
C TYR A 34 192.01 -24.40 -5.67
N CYS A 35 190.94 -24.53 -4.89
CA CYS A 35 189.78 -25.39 -5.18
C CYS A 35 188.48 -24.65 -4.87
N PHE A 36 187.39 -24.99 -5.58
CA PHE A 36 186.06 -24.43 -5.35
C PHE A 36 185.28 -25.32 -4.36
N CYS A 37 184.64 -24.71 -3.35
CA CYS A 37 183.76 -25.39 -2.41
C CYS A 37 182.35 -24.83 -2.53
N TYR A 38 181.36 -25.68 -2.82
CA TYR A 38 179.94 -25.31 -2.87
C TYR A 38 179.29 -25.57 -1.51
N VAL A 39 178.63 -24.55 -0.94
CA VAL A 39 178.03 -24.61 0.41
C VAL A 39 176.53 -24.31 0.31
N SER A 40 175.68 -25.12 0.96
CA SER A 40 174.22 -24.87 1.01
C SER A 40 173.85 -23.73 1.95
N HIS A 41 172.60 -23.26 1.86
CA HIS A 41 172.04 -22.23 2.75
C HIS A 41 172.03 -22.63 4.24
N GLU A 42 172.10 -23.94 4.55
CA GLU A 42 172.23 -24.47 5.91
C GLU A 42 173.71 -24.53 6.40
N GLY A 43 174.65 -24.02 5.60
CA GLY A 43 176.08 -23.95 5.94
C GLY A 43 176.85 -25.26 5.76
N ARG A 44 176.28 -26.28 5.11
CA ARG A 44 176.96 -27.56 4.84
C ARG A 44 177.64 -27.55 3.47
N VAL A 45 178.86 -28.09 3.38
CA VAL A 45 179.58 -28.21 2.11
C VAL A 45 178.95 -29.35 1.30
N CYS A 46 178.41 -29.01 0.13
CA CYS A 46 177.70 -29.92 -0.76
C CYS A 46 178.60 -30.48 -1.89
N GLY A 47 179.78 -29.89 -2.11
CA GLY A 47 180.76 -30.40 -3.08
C GLY A 47 182.05 -29.59 -3.09
N VAL A 48 183.17 -30.21 -3.48
CA VAL A 48 184.48 -29.56 -3.61
C VAL A 48 185.15 -30.00 -4.93
N SER A 49 185.71 -29.06 -5.69
CA SER A 49 186.42 -29.33 -6.94
C SER A 49 187.86 -29.80 -6.72
N THR A 50 188.46 -30.41 -7.74
CA THR A 50 189.90 -30.73 -7.74
C THR A 50 190.76 -29.46 -7.73
N PRO A 51 191.91 -29.43 -7.02
CA PRO A 51 192.77 -28.24 -6.94
C PRO A 51 193.49 -27.92 -8.26
N PHE A 52 193.63 -26.63 -8.62
CA PHE A 52 194.32 -26.16 -9.84
C PHE A 52 195.26 -24.97 -9.60
N ARG A 53 196.18 -24.70 -10.56
CA ARG A 53 197.16 -23.58 -10.54
C ARG A 53 197.41 -23.03 -11.96
N PHE A 54 197.56 -21.71 -12.11
CA PHE A 54 197.80 -21.03 -13.40
C PHE A 54 199.30 -20.80 -13.71
N ARG A 55 199.72 -20.93 -14.98
CA ARG A 55 201.08 -20.61 -15.50
C ARG A 55 200.99 -19.83 -16.82
N ARG A 56 201.91 -18.88 -17.09
CA ARG A 56 201.99 -18.08 -18.36
C ARG A 56 203.12 -18.58 -19.28
N PRO A 57 202.89 -18.82 -20.58
CA PRO A 57 203.94 -19.02 -21.59
C PRO A 57 204.30 -17.74 -22.37
N ARG A 58 205.53 -17.70 -22.89
CA ARG A 58 206.26 -16.55 -23.46
C ARG A 58 206.31 -16.57 -24.99
N HIS A 59 206.53 -15.38 -25.55
CA HIS A 59 206.67 -14.99 -26.96
C HIS A 59 207.85 -15.63 -27.72
N SER A 60 207.70 -15.79 -29.04
CA SER A 60 208.77 -15.55 -30.04
C SER A 60 208.20 -15.53 -31.47
N GLY A 61 208.52 -14.48 -32.23
CA GLY A 61 208.21 -14.31 -33.66
C GLY A 61 209.29 -14.89 -34.60
N PRO A 62 209.51 -14.30 -35.78
CA PRO A 62 209.03 -14.81 -37.06
C PRO A 62 210.15 -15.33 -37.99
N ASP A 63 209.70 -15.93 -39.09
CA ASP A 63 210.45 -16.46 -40.23
C ASP A 63 211.35 -17.66 -39.97
N GLU A 64 210.78 -18.84 -40.25
CA GLU A 64 211.35 -19.93 -41.07
C GLU A 64 210.75 -21.27 -40.60
N LEU A 65 209.50 -21.55 -40.94
CA LEU A 65 208.91 -22.88 -40.69
C LEU A 65 208.05 -23.33 -41.87
N LEU A 66 208.60 -24.31 -42.59
CA LEU A 66 207.93 -25.17 -43.55
C LEU A 66 206.81 -25.93 -42.83
N ALA A 67 205.58 -25.79 -43.29
CA ALA A 67 204.42 -26.48 -42.73
C ALA A 67 204.22 -27.81 -43.46
N MET A 68 204.35 -28.90 -42.70
CA MET A 68 204.13 -30.27 -43.11
C MET A 68 202.65 -30.60 -42.92
N GLU A 69 201.96 -31.00 -43.99
CA GLU A 69 200.70 -31.74 -43.88
C GLU A 69 201.03 -33.23 -44.01
N GLU A 70 200.62 -34.03 -43.02
CA GLU A 70 200.67 -35.49 -43.08
C GLU A 70 199.30 -35.98 -43.58
N ASP A 71 199.27 -36.45 -44.83
CA ASP A 71 198.16 -37.28 -45.31
C ASP A 71 198.38 -38.74 -44.93
N ALA A 72 197.28 -39.50 -44.85
CA ALA A 72 197.10 -40.79 -44.17
C ALA A 72 197.97 -42.01 -44.59
N LEU A 73 199.08 -41.80 -45.30
CA LEU A 73 200.13 -42.76 -45.65
C LEU A 73 201.46 -42.02 -45.57
N ASP A 74 202.36 -42.46 -44.68
CA ASP A 74 203.70 -41.90 -44.32
C ASP A 74 204.63 -41.54 -45.51
N VAL A 75 204.19 -40.62 -46.37
CA VAL A 75 204.88 -40.08 -47.54
C VAL A 75 204.73 -38.57 -47.47
N LEU A 76 205.83 -37.91 -47.10
CA LEU A 76 205.89 -36.47 -46.98
C LEU A 76 205.87 -35.82 -48.38
N VAL A 77 204.73 -35.28 -48.79
CA VAL A 77 204.64 -34.48 -50.02
C VAL A 77 204.94 -33.02 -49.66
N VAL A 78 206.09 -32.52 -50.12
CA VAL A 78 206.45 -31.10 -49.99
C VAL A 78 205.70 -30.32 -51.07
N THR A 79 204.47 -29.90 -50.79
CA THR A 79 203.76 -28.91 -51.61
C THR A 79 204.08 -27.50 -51.11
N THR A 80 204.15 -26.54 -52.03
CA THR A 80 204.42 -25.15 -51.62
C THR A 80 203.17 -24.54 -50.97
N ARG A 81 203.33 -23.71 -49.93
CA ARG A 81 202.23 -22.99 -49.25
C ARG A 81 201.28 -22.26 -50.22
N SER A 82 201.77 -21.85 -51.39
CA SER A 82 200.98 -21.21 -52.44
C SER A 82 199.88 -22.11 -53.01
N GLU A 83 200.12 -23.42 -53.14
CA GLU A 83 199.15 -24.38 -53.72
C GLU A 83 198.02 -24.70 -52.74
N LEU A 84 198.34 -24.86 -51.45
CA LEU A 84 197.33 -25.06 -50.39
C LEU A 84 196.40 -23.84 -50.25
N LEU A 85 196.97 -22.64 -50.29
CA LEU A 85 196.21 -21.40 -50.25
C LEU A 85 195.29 -21.22 -51.47
N GLN A 86 195.69 -21.70 -52.66
CA GLN A 86 194.83 -21.68 -53.84
C GLN A 86 193.64 -22.64 -53.71
N LYS A 87 193.84 -23.87 -53.23
CA LYS A 87 192.72 -24.80 -52.96
C LYS A 87 191.76 -24.22 -51.94
N ARG A 88 192.27 -23.66 -50.84
CA ARG A 88 191.44 -23.03 -49.81
C ARG A 88 190.71 -21.79 -50.32
N LEU A 89 191.33 -21.02 -51.22
CA LEU A 89 190.68 -19.89 -51.88
C LEU A 89 189.52 -20.36 -52.78
N LEU A 90 189.69 -21.47 -53.51
CA LEU A 90 188.63 -22.04 -54.35
C LEU A 90 187.47 -22.58 -53.51
N GLU A 91 187.74 -23.33 -52.44
CA GLU A 91 186.72 -23.81 -51.49
C GLU A 91 185.92 -22.63 -50.89
N LEU A 92 186.61 -21.58 -50.44
CA LEU A 92 185.95 -20.37 -49.92
C LEU A 92 185.16 -19.62 -50.99
N GLN A 93 185.58 -19.68 -52.26
CA GLN A 93 184.83 -19.11 -53.38
C GLN A 93 183.55 -19.91 -53.68
N GLU A 94 183.62 -21.24 -53.62
CA GLU A 94 182.48 -22.15 -53.78
C GLU A 94 181.49 -22.01 -52.61
N GLU A 95 181.95 -22.09 -51.37
CA GLU A 95 181.14 -21.84 -50.17
C GLU A 95 180.52 -20.44 -50.20
N GLY A 96 181.28 -19.43 -50.64
CA GLY A 96 180.80 -18.07 -50.81
C GLY A 96 179.77 -17.93 -51.94
N ALA A 97 179.78 -18.79 -52.96
CA ALA A 97 178.78 -18.84 -54.01
C ALA A 97 177.50 -19.55 -53.53
N GLU A 98 177.64 -20.66 -52.81
CA GLU A 98 176.51 -21.39 -52.20
C GLU A 98 175.78 -20.55 -51.16
N LEU A 99 176.50 -19.85 -50.28
CA LEU A 99 175.90 -18.93 -49.32
C LEU A 99 175.17 -17.78 -50.00
N ARG A 100 175.69 -17.27 -51.12
CA ARG A 100 175.00 -16.24 -51.92
C ARG A 100 173.72 -16.78 -52.56
N GLN A 101 173.72 -18.02 -53.05
CA GLN A 101 172.51 -18.66 -53.57
C GLN A 101 171.46 -18.88 -52.46
N LEU A 102 171.88 -19.34 -51.27
CA LEU A 102 171.01 -19.47 -50.10
C LEU A 102 170.46 -18.12 -49.64
N GLN A 103 171.28 -17.06 -49.65
CA GLN A 103 170.83 -15.71 -49.34
C GLN A 103 169.75 -15.24 -50.31
N LEU A 104 169.97 -15.42 -51.62
CA LEU A 104 168.96 -15.07 -52.62
C LEU A 104 167.67 -15.87 -52.44
N ALA A 105 167.76 -17.18 -52.20
CA ALA A 105 166.59 -18.03 -51.95
C ALA A 105 165.80 -17.59 -50.70
N LEU A 106 166.50 -17.26 -49.60
CA LEU A 106 165.85 -16.75 -48.39
C LEU A 106 165.27 -15.34 -48.58
N GLU A 107 165.89 -14.51 -49.42
CA GLU A 107 165.34 -13.20 -49.78
C GLU A 107 164.07 -13.33 -50.62
N GLU A 108 164.04 -14.28 -51.55
CA GLU A 108 162.84 -14.66 -52.32
C GLU A 108 161.74 -15.19 -51.41
N GLU A 109 162.02 -16.17 -50.54
CA GLU A 109 161.06 -16.69 -49.56
C GLU A 109 160.54 -15.59 -48.61
N ARG A 110 161.43 -14.70 -48.15
CA ARG A 110 161.03 -13.54 -47.35
C ARG A 110 160.10 -12.61 -48.14
N GLY A 111 160.39 -12.37 -49.42
CA GLY A 111 159.53 -11.59 -50.31
C GLY A 111 158.14 -12.23 -50.46
N GLU A 112 158.09 -13.53 -50.75
CA GLU A 112 156.82 -14.26 -50.86
C GLU A 112 156.02 -14.25 -49.55
N LEU A 113 156.68 -14.42 -48.40
CA LEU A 113 156.02 -14.35 -47.11
C LEU A 113 155.52 -12.94 -46.80
N GLN A 114 156.24 -11.90 -47.20
CA GLN A 114 155.79 -10.52 -47.09
C GLN A 114 154.56 -10.25 -47.96
N GLU A 115 154.54 -10.74 -49.20
CA GLU A 115 153.37 -10.64 -50.08
C GLU A 115 152.16 -11.43 -49.52
N LYS A 116 152.40 -12.64 -49.00
CA LYS A 116 151.38 -13.44 -48.31
C LYS A 116 150.85 -12.73 -47.05
N LEU A 117 151.70 -12.05 -46.29
CA LEU A 117 151.28 -11.27 -45.14
C LEU A 117 150.42 -10.07 -45.56
N VAL A 118 150.83 -9.32 -46.58
CA VAL A 118 150.05 -8.17 -47.08
C VAL A 118 148.68 -8.61 -47.62
N THR A 119 148.63 -9.72 -48.36
CA THR A 119 147.36 -10.27 -48.87
C THR A 119 146.46 -10.77 -47.74
N LEU A 120 147.01 -11.48 -46.74
CA LEU A 120 146.25 -11.90 -45.56
C LEU A 120 145.75 -10.70 -44.74
N GLU A 121 146.56 -9.66 -44.56
CA GLU A 121 146.15 -8.43 -43.88
C GLU A 121 145.02 -7.71 -44.62
N ALA A 122 145.07 -7.67 -45.96
CA ALA A 122 143.99 -7.11 -46.78
C ALA A 122 142.69 -7.90 -46.59
N THR A 123 142.74 -9.23 -46.74
CA THR A 123 141.55 -10.09 -46.52
C THR A 123 140.99 -9.97 -45.10
N LEU A 124 141.86 -9.86 -44.08
CA LEU A 124 141.43 -9.66 -42.70
C LEU A 124 140.75 -8.30 -42.48
N ARG A 125 141.16 -7.25 -43.22
CA ARG A 125 140.49 -5.95 -43.19
C ARG A 125 139.14 -6.04 -43.87
N ASP A 126 139.06 -6.64 -45.05
CA ASP A 126 137.81 -6.81 -45.80
C ASP A 126 136.77 -7.60 -44.97
N GLU A 127 137.17 -8.72 -44.36
CA GLU A 127 136.30 -9.52 -43.49
C GLU A 127 135.83 -8.77 -42.23
N LYS A 128 136.65 -7.86 -41.69
CA LYS A 128 136.25 -6.99 -40.56
C LYS A 128 135.22 -5.95 -41.00
N ASP A 129 135.45 -5.33 -42.15
CA ASP A 129 134.52 -4.35 -42.72
C ASP A 129 133.18 -5.02 -43.05
N GLU A 130 133.19 -6.22 -43.64
CA GLU A 130 131.99 -7.03 -43.87
C GLU A 130 131.27 -7.40 -42.56
N ARG A 131 132.01 -7.84 -41.53
CA ARG A 131 131.44 -8.14 -40.22
C ARG A 131 130.81 -6.90 -39.58
N ASP A 132 131.43 -5.74 -39.72
CA ASP A 132 130.92 -4.49 -39.16
C ASP A 132 129.67 -4.00 -39.93
N VAL A 133 129.62 -4.16 -41.26
CA VAL A 133 128.41 -3.92 -42.08
C VAL A 133 127.29 -4.87 -41.67
N LEU A 134 127.54 -6.18 -41.60
CA LEU A 134 126.56 -7.17 -41.14
C LEU A 134 126.09 -6.88 -39.71
N GLY A 135 126.98 -6.41 -38.83
CA GLY A 135 126.65 -5.97 -37.49
C GLY A 135 125.68 -4.78 -37.48
N GLN A 136 125.88 -3.80 -38.35
CA GLN A 136 124.97 -2.66 -38.53
C GLN A 136 123.62 -3.10 -39.10
N GLU A 137 123.61 -4.00 -40.09
CA GLU A 137 122.38 -4.55 -40.67
C GLU A 137 121.57 -5.34 -39.62
N LEU A 138 122.23 -6.19 -38.83
CA LEU A 138 121.58 -6.90 -37.72
C LEU A 138 121.03 -5.95 -36.66
N ALA A 139 121.75 -4.87 -36.33
CA ALA A 139 121.25 -3.84 -35.41
C ALA A 139 120.03 -3.12 -35.99
N ALA A 140 120.06 -2.75 -37.27
CA ALA A 140 118.93 -2.12 -37.96
C ALA A 140 117.71 -3.06 -38.04
N LEU A 141 117.92 -4.35 -38.30
CA LEU A 141 116.86 -5.35 -38.29
C LEU A 141 116.23 -5.53 -36.90
N ARG A 142 117.04 -5.52 -35.83
CA ARG A 142 116.53 -5.58 -34.45
C ARG A 142 115.66 -4.36 -34.09
N VAL A 143 116.06 -3.17 -34.55
CA VAL A 143 115.24 -1.96 -34.35
C VAL A 143 113.92 -2.10 -35.11
N ARG A 144 113.95 -2.53 -36.37
CA ARG A 144 112.72 -2.77 -37.16
C ARG A 144 111.83 -3.85 -36.54
N GLU A 145 112.40 -4.94 -36.02
CA GLU A 145 111.65 -5.99 -35.31
C GLU A 145 110.97 -5.45 -34.05
N ALA A 146 111.67 -4.61 -33.27
CA ALA A 146 111.10 -3.95 -32.11
C ALA A 146 109.98 -2.96 -32.48
N GLU A 147 110.16 -2.18 -33.56
CA GLU A 147 109.13 -1.27 -34.08
C GLU A 147 107.88 -2.02 -34.55
N LEU A 148 108.05 -3.08 -35.34
CA LEU A 148 106.95 -3.96 -35.78
C LEU A 148 106.26 -4.65 -34.59
N GLY A 149 107.03 -5.09 -33.58
CA GLY A 149 106.49 -5.63 -32.34
C GLY A 149 105.59 -4.62 -31.62
N ALA A 150 106.06 -3.39 -31.46
CA ALA A 150 105.29 -2.30 -30.85
C ALA A 150 104.06 -1.91 -31.69
N GLU A 151 104.10 -1.99 -33.02
CA GLU A 151 102.94 -1.83 -33.89
C GLU A 151 101.91 -2.95 -33.71
N CYS A 152 102.36 -4.20 -33.63
CA CYS A 152 101.49 -5.36 -33.37
C CYS A 152 100.84 -5.28 -31.98
N GLU A 153 101.54 -4.82 -30.96
CA GLU A 153 100.98 -4.60 -29.61
C GLU A 153 99.96 -3.47 -29.61
N ARG A 154 100.27 -2.33 -30.24
CA ARG A 154 99.30 -1.23 -30.42
C ARG A 154 98.04 -1.70 -31.16
N GLY A 155 98.20 -2.50 -32.22
CA GLY A 155 97.09 -3.09 -32.96
C GLY A 155 96.25 -4.03 -32.10
N ARG A 156 96.88 -4.90 -31.29
CA ARG A 156 96.19 -5.79 -30.35
C ARG A 156 95.42 -5.01 -29.28
N HIS A 157 96.03 -4.03 -28.64
CA HIS A 157 95.33 -3.20 -27.65
C HIS A 157 94.15 -2.45 -28.26
N SER A 158 94.32 -1.86 -29.45
CA SER A 158 93.21 -1.20 -30.16
C SER A 158 92.07 -2.18 -30.50
N GLN A 159 92.40 -3.42 -30.89
CA GLN A 159 91.42 -4.46 -31.15
C GLN A 159 90.69 -4.92 -29.88
N GLU A 160 91.41 -5.11 -28.78
CA GLU A 160 90.83 -5.45 -27.47
C GLU A 160 89.88 -4.37 -26.97
N GLU A 161 90.25 -3.09 -27.10
CA GLU A 161 89.38 -1.96 -26.77
C GLU A 161 88.12 -1.94 -27.65
N ALA A 162 88.26 -2.21 -28.95
CA ALA A 162 87.12 -2.28 -29.87
C ALA A 162 86.17 -3.44 -29.51
N LEU A 163 86.71 -4.61 -29.17
CA LEU A 163 85.93 -5.78 -28.73
C LEU A 163 85.20 -5.50 -27.40
N ALA A 164 85.88 -4.86 -26.44
CA ALA A 164 85.25 -4.46 -25.18
C ALA A 164 84.09 -3.47 -25.42
N ARG A 165 84.25 -2.51 -26.33
CA ARG A 165 83.18 -1.58 -26.73
C ARG A 165 82.02 -2.31 -27.40
N LEU A 166 82.29 -3.27 -28.29
CA LEU A 166 81.25 -4.09 -28.92
C LEU A 166 80.43 -4.86 -27.87
N HIS A 167 81.09 -5.52 -26.91
CA HIS A 167 80.38 -6.23 -25.85
C HIS A 167 79.54 -5.32 -24.95
N LEU A 168 80.01 -4.12 -24.63
CA LEU A 168 79.20 -3.13 -23.91
C LEU A 168 77.96 -2.72 -24.70
N LEU A 169 78.11 -2.44 -26.00
CA LEU A 169 76.98 -2.10 -26.87
C LEU A 169 76.00 -3.27 -27.03
N GLU A 170 76.48 -4.51 -27.15
CA GLU A 170 75.64 -5.70 -27.18
C GLU A 170 74.82 -5.85 -25.89
N SER A 171 75.45 -5.64 -24.73
CA SER A 171 74.78 -5.63 -23.43
C SER A 171 73.72 -4.53 -23.35
N ASP A 172 74.03 -3.32 -23.81
CA ASP A 172 73.09 -2.19 -23.84
C ASP A 172 71.92 -2.46 -24.78
N ILE A 173 72.17 -3.01 -25.97
CA ILE A 173 71.13 -3.42 -26.92
C ILE A 173 70.22 -4.48 -26.30
N ALA A 174 70.77 -5.48 -25.62
CA ALA A 174 69.99 -6.51 -24.93
C ALA A 174 69.13 -5.91 -23.81
N ALA A 175 69.69 -5.01 -23.00
CA ALA A 175 68.97 -4.31 -21.93
C ALA A 175 67.85 -3.41 -22.48
N LEU A 176 68.11 -2.66 -23.56
CA LEU A 176 67.11 -1.84 -24.23
C LEU A 176 66.02 -2.68 -24.88
N SER A 177 66.36 -3.81 -25.49
CA SER A 177 65.40 -4.74 -26.09
C SER A 177 64.47 -5.35 -25.03
N SER A 178 65.01 -5.76 -23.88
CA SER A 178 64.23 -6.22 -22.74
C SER A 178 63.28 -5.14 -22.20
N LYS A 179 63.77 -3.89 -22.05
CA LYS A 179 62.93 -2.74 -21.64
C LYS A 179 61.84 -2.43 -22.65
N LEU A 180 62.15 -2.47 -23.95
CA LEU A 180 61.20 -2.25 -25.03
C LEU A 180 60.07 -3.29 -24.96
N LEU A 181 60.42 -4.57 -24.87
CA LEU A 181 59.44 -5.66 -24.74
C LEU A 181 58.55 -5.48 -23.49
N ALA A 182 59.13 -5.10 -22.36
CA ALA A 182 58.36 -4.82 -21.14
C ALA A 182 57.35 -3.67 -21.35
N LYS A 183 57.74 -2.61 -22.06
CA LYS A 183 56.84 -1.49 -22.40
C LYS A 183 55.78 -1.88 -23.41
N GLU A 184 56.10 -2.68 -24.42
CA GLU A 184 55.12 -3.24 -25.37
C GLU A 184 54.07 -4.07 -24.65
N THR A 185 54.48 -5.00 -23.77
CA THR A 185 53.51 -5.77 -22.98
C THR A 185 52.65 -4.90 -22.05
N HIS A 186 53.19 -3.79 -21.54
CA HIS A 186 52.42 -2.84 -20.74
C HIS A 186 51.40 -2.10 -21.60
N ILE A 187 51.78 -1.65 -22.79
CA ILE A 187 50.88 -1.03 -23.76
C ILE A 187 49.76 -2.00 -24.14
N ASP A 188 50.05 -3.28 -24.35
CA ASP A 188 49.01 -4.26 -24.70
C ASP A 188 48.03 -4.50 -23.54
N ARG A 189 48.52 -4.55 -22.28
CA ARG A 189 47.65 -4.58 -21.10
C ARG A 189 46.74 -3.34 -21.02
N LEU A 190 47.28 -2.15 -21.30
CA LEU A 190 46.49 -0.92 -21.33
C LEU A 190 45.46 -0.93 -22.47
N LYS A 191 45.81 -1.43 -23.66
CA LYS A 191 44.87 -1.59 -24.78
C LYS A 191 43.73 -2.55 -24.41
N ASP A 192 44.03 -3.65 -23.73
CA ASP A 192 43.00 -4.59 -23.27
C ASP A 192 42.09 -3.98 -22.20
N GLN A 193 42.64 -3.19 -21.26
CA GLN A 193 41.84 -2.43 -20.31
C GLN A 193 40.95 -1.40 -21.01
N LEU A 194 41.48 -0.69 -22.01
CA LEU A 194 40.72 0.27 -22.80
C LEU A 194 39.58 -0.41 -23.56
N ARG A 195 39.80 -1.59 -24.14
CA ARG A 195 38.75 -2.40 -24.79
C ARG A 195 37.66 -2.80 -23.80
N LYS A 196 38.03 -3.28 -22.61
CA LYS A 196 37.07 -3.66 -21.54
C LYS A 196 36.21 -2.47 -21.12
N LEU A 197 36.84 -1.33 -20.83
CA LEU A 197 36.15 -0.09 -20.49
C LEU A 197 35.27 0.41 -21.65
N GLY A 198 35.70 0.22 -22.90
CA GLY A 198 34.90 0.51 -24.09
C GLY A 198 33.60 -0.29 -24.14
N VAL A 199 33.69 -1.61 -23.94
CA VAL A 199 32.52 -2.50 -23.88
C VAL A 199 31.61 -2.14 -22.71
N GLU A 200 32.16 -1.88 -21.52
CA GLU A 200 31.38 -1.44 -20.36
C GLU A 200 30.66 -0.10 -20.63
N ASN A 201 31.32 0.85 -21.30
CA ASN A 201 30.72 2.14 -21.67
C ASN A 201 29.57 1.96 -22.66
N GLU A 202 29.73 1.10 -23.68
CA GLU A 202 28.66 0.75 -24.62
C GLU A 202 27.48 0.07 -23.92
N GLN A 203 27.74 -0.84 -22.99
CA GLN A 203 26.72 -1.48 -22.16
C GLN A 203 25.95 -0.45 -21.33
N LEU A 204 26.65 0.45 -20.61
CA LEU A 204 26.03 1.51 -19.82
C LEU A 204 25.23 2.48 -20.69
N ARG A 205 25.73 2.84 -21.88
CA ARG A 205 24.98 3.65 -22.85
C ARG A 205 23.69 2.96 -23.30
N SER A 206 23.76 1.66 -23.57
CA SER A 206 22.57 0.88 -23.95
C SER A 206 21.54 0.79 -22.81
N GLN A 207 21.99 0.64 -21.56
CA GLN A 207 21.14 0.65 -20.38
C GLN A 207 20.49 2.02 -20.16
N MET A 208 21.27 3.10 -20.25
CA MET A 208 20.76 4.47 -20.16
C MET A 208 19.69 4.74 -21.23
N LYS A 209 19.90 4.26 -22.47
CA LYS A 209 18.90 4.38 -23.54
C LYS A 209 17.59 3.66 -23.19
N LYS A 210 17.66 2.42 -22.68
CA LYS A 210 16.47 1.67 -22.23
C LYS A 210 15.71 2.40 -21.12
N VAL A 211 16.42 2.90 -20.12
CA VAL A 211 15.81 3.66 -19.01
C VAL A 211 15.14 4.94 -19.51
N LEU A 212 15.74 5.63 -20.50
CA LEU A 212 15.11 6.80 -21.12
C LEU A 212 13.84 6.42 -21.90
N GLU A 213 13.86 5.34 -22.67
CA GLU A 213 12.69 4.82 -23.39
C GLU A 213 11.56 4.43 -22.40
N GLU A 214 11.89 3.72 -21.32
CA GLU A 214 10.95 3.40 -20.24
C GLU A 214 10.37 4.65 -19.58
N LYS A 215 11.21 5.66 -19.31
CA LYS A 215 10.76 6.95 -18.75
C LYS A 215 9.77 7.66 -19.67
N GLU A 216 10.01 7.68 -20.98
CA GLU A 216 9.07 8.28 -21.93
C GLU A 216 7.76 7.49 -22.00
N LEU A 217 7.81 6.15 -21.99
CA LEU A 217 6.62 5.31 -21.89
C LEU A 217 5.81 5.60 -20.61
N TYR A 218 6.46 5.74 -19.45
CA TYR A 218 5.77 6.10 -18.20
C TYR A 218 5.14 7.50 -18.25
N LYS A 219 5.80 8.47 -18.90
CA LYS A 219 5.21 9.80 -19.10
C LYS A 219 3.97 9.75 -20.00
N GLU A 220 3.99 8.95 -21.05
CA GLU A 220 2.82 8.76 -21.93
C GLU A 220 1.66 8.12 -21.17
N HIS A 221 1.91 7.07 -20.38
CA HIS A 221 0.89 6.47 -19.53
C HIS A 221 0.34 7.43 -18.48
N LEU A 222 1.21 8.26 -17.87
CA LEU A 222 0.76 9.27 -16.91
C LEU A 222 -0.15 10.31 -17.57
N ARG A 223 0.24 10.82 -18.75
CA ARG A 223 -0.61 11.73 -19.54
C ARG A 223 -1.94 11.09 -19.91
N GLY A 224 -1.94 9.80 -20.29
CA GLY A 224 -3.16 9.04 -20.56
C GLY A 224 -4.09 9.01 -19.36
N ARG A 225 -3.56 8.66 -18.18
CA ARG A 225 -4.34 8.67 -16.93
C ARG A 225 -4.84 10.05 -16.53
N GLU A 226 -4.04 11.10 -16.73
CA GLU A 226 -4.46 12.49 -16.48
C GLU A 226 -5.61 12.93 -17.40
N VAL A 227 -5.66 12.42 -18.64
CA VAL A 227 -6.78 12.66 -19.56
C VAL A 227 -8.01 11.87 -19.11
N GLU A 228 -7.88 10.58 -18.80
CA GLU A 228 -8.97 9.75 -18.27
C GLU A 228 -9.57 10.33 -16.99
N GLU A 229 -8.73 10.83 -16.07
CA GLU A 229 -9.19 11.48 -14.84
C GLU A 229 -10.03 12.74 -15.13
N LYS A 230 -9.61 13.56 -16.11
CA LYS A 230 -10.37 14.74 -16.53
C LYS A 230 -11.71 14.35 -17.15
N GLU A 231 -11.74 13.36 -18.02
CA GLU A 231 -12.97 12.85 -18.63
C GLU A 231 -13.95 12.34 -17.55
N LEU A 232 -13.46 11.55 -16.59
CA LEU A 232 -14.27 11.08 -15.46
C LEU A 232 -14.77 12.22 -14.57
N LEU A 233 -13.97 13.26 -14.34
CA LEU A 233 -14.40 14.44 -13.58
C LEU A 233 -15.51 15.21 -14.32
N GLU A 234 -15.41 15.34 -15.64
CA GLU A 234 -16.45 15.93 -16.49
C GLU A 234 -17.74 15.09 -16.45
N GLU A 235 -17.64 13.76 -16.55
CA GLU A 235 -18.78 12.85 -16.43
C GLU A 235 -19.46 12.96 -15.05
N LEU A 236 -18.67 12.99 -13.97
CA LEU A 236 -19.18 13.19 -12.62
C LEU A 236 -19.87 14.55 -12.46
N GLY A 237 -19.33 15.61 -13.08
CA GLY A 237 -19.96 16.92 -13.15
C GLY A 237 -21.33 16.86 -13.83
N ALA A 238 -21.39 16.28 -15.02
CA ALA A 238 -22.63 16.11 -15.77
C ALA A 238 -23.67 15.26 -15.01
N LEU A 239 -23.24 14.20 -14.32
CA LEU A 239 -24.13 13.38 -13.49
C LEU A 239 -24.68 14.16 -12.28
N ARG A 240 -23.86 15.00 -11.64
CA ARG A 240 -24.31 15.87 -10.55
C ARG A 240 -25.35 16.89 -11.02
N GLU A 241 -25.15 17.49 -12.19
CA GLU A 241 -26.14 18.40 -12.79
C GLU A 241 -27.45 17.67 -13.12
N ARG A 242 -27.39 16.46 -13.69
CA ARG A 242 -28.59 15.65 -13.92
C ARG A 242 -29.31 15.32 -12.61
N LEU A 243 -28.56 14.98 -11.56
CA LEU A 243 -29.13 14.70 -10.24
C LEU A 243 -29.81 15.94 -9.67
N SER A 244 -29.19 17.11 -9.72
CA SER A 244 -29.80 18.35 -9.19
C SER A 244 -31.07 18.72 -9.95
N VAL A 245 -31.12 18.49 -11.26
CA VAL A 245 -32.35 18.65 -12.07
C VAL A 245 -33.42 17.66 -11.60
N ARG A 246 -33.08 16.38 -11.39
CA ARG A 246 -34.04 15.38 -10.88
C ARG A 246 -34.52 15.69 -9.47
N GLU A 247 -33.66 16.21 -8.60
CA GLU A 247 -34.04 16.65 -7.27
C GLU A 247 -35.01 17.85 -7.33
N ALA A 248 -34.78 18.82 -8.21
CA ALA A 248 -35.68 19.93 -8.45
C ALA A 248 -37.04 19.48 -9.01
N GLU A 249 -37.05 18.57 -9.98
CA GLU A 249 -38.27 17.94 -10.52
C GLU A 249 -39.03 17.19 -9.42
N SER A 250 -38.34 16.37 -8.62
CA SER A 250 -38.93 15.65 -7.49
C SER A 250 -39.55 16.59 -6.46
N ALA A 251 -38.87 17.69 -6.14
CA ALA A 251 -39.38 18.73 -5.24
C ALA A 251 -40.63 19.41 -5.81
N SER A 252 -40.66 19.72 -7.11
CA SER A 252 -41.83 20.25 -7.80
C SER A 252 -43.01 19.28 -7.75
N CYS A 253 -42.80 18.00 -8.09
CA CYS A 253 -43.82 16.97 -7.99
C CYS A 253 -44.34 16.80 -6.55
N HIS A 254 -43.47 16.88 -5.54
CA HIS A 254 -43.90 16.87 -4.14
C HIS A 254 -44.81 18.06 -3.81
N GLN A 255 -44.48 19.27 -4.29
CA GLN A 255 -45.31 20.47 -4.09
C GLN A 255 -46.68 20.32 -4.76
N GLU A 256 -46.74 19.82 -5.99
CA GLU A 256 -48.00 19.54 -6.70
C GLU A 256 -48.85 18.51 -5.92
N VAL A 257 -48.25 17.41 -5.47
CA VAL A 257 -48.95 16.40 -4.65
C VAL A 257 -49.47 17.00 -3.34
N SER A 258 -48.70 17.86 -2.66
CA SER A 258 -49.19 18.54 -1.46
C SER A 258 -50.38 19.46 -1.76
N SER A 259 -50.33 20.22 -2.86
CA SER A 259 -51.45 21.08 -3.27
C SER A 259 -52.69 20.26 -3.61
N CYS A 260 -52.56 19.17 -4.36
CA CYS A 260 -53.67 18.26 -4.64
C CYS A 260 -54.24 17.63 -3.36
N ARG A 261 -53.39 17.26 -2.38
CA ARG A 261 -53.85 16.75 -1.08
C ARG A 261 -54.63 17.80 -0.31
N GLU A 262 -54.17 19.05 -0.28
CA GLU A 262 -54.89 20.16 0.35
C GLU A 262 -56.25 20.40 -0.31
N GLN A 263 -56.28 20.40 -1.66
CA GLN A 263 -57.53 20.51 -2.42
C GLN A 263 -58.49 19.35 -2.13
N LEU A 264 -58.01 18.12 -2.02
CA LEU A 264 -58.82 16.96 -1.65
C LEU A 264 -59.37 17.07 -0.22
N VAL A 265 -58.56 17.53 0.73
CA VAL A 265 -59.02 17.78 2.11
C VAL A 265 -60.09 18.87 2.12
N GLN A 266 -59.90 19.93 1.35
CA GLN A 266 -60.91 20.99 1.23
C GLN A 266 -62.20 20.47 0.59
N ALA A 267 -62.11 19.73 -0.52
CA ALA A 267 -63.27 19.11 -1.16
C ALA A 267 -64.01 18.14 -0.22
N ALA A 268 -63.28 17.39 0.62
CA ALA A 268 -63.89 16.53 1.63
C ALA A 268 -64.65 17.34 2.69
N ARG A 269 -64.11 18.48 3.16
CA ARG A 269 -64.81 19.40 4.06
C ARG A 269 -66.06 19.98 3.41
N ASP A 270 -65.94 20.47 2.18
CA ASP A 270 -67.07 21.01 1.41
C ASP A 270 -68.15 19.92 1.22
N GLN A 271 -67.76 18.66 1.00
CA GLN A 271 -68.68 17.53 0.91
C GLN A 271 -69.38 17.24 2.24
N GLU A 272 -68.68 17.32 3.38
CA GLU A 272 -69.29 17.21 4.71
C GLU A 272 -70.27 18.35 4.98
N GLU A 273 -69.93 19.59 4.60
CA GLU A 273 -70.82 20.75 4.70
C GLU A 273 -72.07 20.57 3.82
N LEU A 274 -71.91 20.14 2.57
CA LEU A 274 -73.03 19.81 1.69
C LEU A 274 -73.90 18.68 2.27
N ALA A 275 -73.31 17.68 2.90
CA ALA A 275 -74.06 16.61 3.58
C ALA A 275 -74.87 17.16 4.77
N ARG A 276 -74.29 18.07 5.57
CA ARG A 276 -75.00 18.77 6.65
C ARG A 276 -76.17 19.58 6.12
N VAL A 277 -75.95 20.40 5.10
CA VAL A 277 -77.02 21.21 4.47
C VAL A 277 -78.12 20.33 3.87
N ARG A 278 -77.76 19.20 3.25
CA ARG A 278 -78.75 18.22 2.75
C ARG A 278 -79.58 17.63 3.87
N GLU A 279 -78.98 17.31 5.02
CA GLU A 279 -79.73 16.80 6.18
C GLU A 279 -80.61 17.89 6.79
N GLU A 280 -80.14 19.13 6.91
CA GLU A 280 -80.96 20.28 7.32
C GLU A 280 -82.16 20.48 6.40
N LEU A 281 -81.96 20.38 5.08
CA LEU A 281 -83.03 20.43 4.10
C LEU A 281 -84.00 19.24 4.28
N ARG A 282 -83.50 18.03 4.51
CA ARG A 282 -84.34 16.85 4.78
C ARG A 282 -85.21 17.07 6.02
N VAL A 283 -84.64 17.60 7.10
CA VAL A 283 -85.37 17.94 8.34
C VAL A 283 -86.42 19.02 8.09
N ALA A 284 -86.10 20.06 7.32
CA ALA A 284 -87.06 21.11 6.97
C ALA A 284 -88.21 20.56 6.11
N LEU A 285 -87.94 19.65 5.18
CA LEU A 285 -88.96 18.95 4.40
C LEU A 285 -89.85 18.07 5.27
N ASP A 286 -89.27 17.30 6.22
CA ASP A 286 -90.03 16.50 7.18
C ASP A 286 -90.94 17.39 8.07
N GLN A 287 -90.42 18.54 8.52
CA GLN A 287 -91.18 19.54 9.26
C GLN A 287 -92.34 20.10 8.43
N LEU A 288 -92.10 20.45 7.17
CA LEU A 288 -93.14 20.91 6.24
C LEU A 288 -94.21 19.85 6.05
N GLY A 289 -93.84 18.59 5.78
CA GLY A 289 -94.78 17.48 5.65
C GLY A 289 -95.62 17.25 6.91
N SER A 290 -95.01 17.40 8.10
CA SER A 290 -95.76 17.37 9.37
C SER A 290 -96.74 18.56 9.50
N GLY A 291 -96.37 19.74 9.00
CA GLY A 291 -97.22 20.93 8.95
C GLY A 291 -98.39 20.74 7.99
N GLU A 292 -98.15 20.17 6.81
CA GLU A 292 -99.18 19.81 5.84
C GLU A 292 -100.18 18.80 6.45
N GLN A 293 -99.70 17.76 7.13
CA GLN A 293 -100.58 16.81 7.84
C GLN A 293 -101.44 17.49 8.92
N ARG A 294 -100.87 18.43 9.69
CA ARG A 294 -101.65 19.22 10.66
C ARG A 294 -102.72 20.08 9.98
N LEU A 295 -102.41 20.70 8.83
CA LEU A 295 -103.39 21.45 8.05
C LEU A 295 -104.53 20.55 7.56
N VAL A 296 -104.24 19.32 7.14
CA VAL A 296 -105.27 18.33 6.78
C VAL A 296 -106.16 18.01 7.98
N LEU A 297 -105.58 17.70 9.15
CA LEU A 297 -106.35 17.42 10.36
C LEU A 297 -107.21 18.61 10.80
N LEU A 298 -106.67 19.84 10.77
CA LEU A 298 -107.43 21.06 11.02
C LEU A 298 -108.55 21.26 9.98
N GLY A 299 -108.29 20.91 8.72
CA GLY A 299 -109.30 20.90 7.65
C GLY A 299 -110.43 19.91 7.93
N GLU A 300 -110.12 18.70 8.40
CA GLU A 300 -111.12 17.73 8.84
C GLU A 300 -111.90 18.21 10.06
N GLU A 301 -111.24 18.82 11.05
CA GLU A 301 -111.90 19.41 12.22
C GLU A 301 -112.85 20.54 11.83
N LEU A 302 -112.43 21.42 10.91
CA LEU A 302 -113.30 22.45 10.34
C LEU A 302 -114.49 21.84 9.58
N ALA A 303 -114.28 20.77 8.81
CA ALA A 303 -115.35 20.06 8.13
C ALA A 303 -116.32 19.40 9.12
N ARG A 304 -115.81 18.78 10.20
CA ARG A 304 -116.63 18.24 11.30
C ARG A 304 -117.41 19.35 12.00
N ALA A 305 -116.79 20.49 12.29
CA ALA A 305 -117.44 21.65 12.89
C ALA A 305 -118.52 22.23 11.97
N ALA A 306 -118.27 22.31 10.65
CA ALA A 306 -119.25 22.72 9.66
C ALA A 306 -120.43 21.73 9.59
N SER A 307 -120.17 20.41 9.56
CA SER A 307 -121.21 19.39 9.59
C SER A 307 -122.02 19.41 10.88
N ALA A 308 -121.38 19.65 12.03
CA ALA A 308 -122.05 19.80 13.32
C ALA A 308 -122.94 21.06 13.35
N ARG A 309 -122.44 22.18 12.81
CA ARG A 309 -123.23 23.41 12.62
C ARG A 309 -124.44 23.15 11.74
N ASP A 310 -124.26 22.51 10.59
CA ASP A 310 -125.35 22.25 9.64
C ASP A 310 -126.40 21.28 10.24
N SER A 311 -125.95 20.29 11.03
CA SER A 311 -126.84 19.40 11.80
C SER A 311 -127.62 20.16 12.89
N ALA A 312 -126.95 21.04 13.65
CA ALA A 312 -127.61 21.89 14.65
C ALA A 312 -128.63 22.85 14.03
N ILE A 313 -128.31 23.42 12.86
CA ILE A 313 -129.26 24.24 12.09
C ILE A 313 -130.47 23.39 11.69
N ALA A 314 -130.27 22.17 11.19
CA ALA A 314 -131.37 21.26 10.83
C ALA A 314 -132.23 20.85 12.04
N GLU A 315 -131.62 20.60 13.20
CA GLU A 315 -132.33 20.32 14.45
C GLU A 315 -133.14 21.53 14.93
N LEU A 316 -132.60 22.75 14.87
CA LEU A 316 -133.34 23.98 15.16
C LEU A 316 -134.54 24.17 14.24
N TYR A 317 -134.39 23.89 12.93
CA TYR A 317 -135.52 23.92 11.99
C TYR A 317 -136.60 22.88 12.35
N ARG A 318 -136.21 21.67 12.77
CA ARG A 318 -137.15 20.61 13.21
C ARG A 318 -137.89 21.00 14.49
N GLN A 319 -137.16 21.48 15.51
CA GLN A 319 -137.74 22.00 16.75
C GLN A 319 -138.73 23.15 16.51
N ARG A 320 -138.44 24.01 15.53
CA ARG A 320 -139.36 25.10 15.16
C ARG A 320 -140.67 24.57 14.56
N LEU A 321 -140.58 23.59 13.66
CA LEU A 321 -141.77 22.91 13.09
C LEU A 321 -142.57 22.18 14.17
N ASP A 322 -141.90 21.46 15.07
CA ASP A 322 -142.56 20.80 16.20
C ASP A 322 -143.23 21.81 17.13
N GLY A 323 -142.58 22.95 17.40
CA GLY A 323 -143.16 24.05 18.16
C GLY A 323 -144.38 24.69 17.50
N ASP A 324 -144.37 24.84 16.17
CA ASP A 324 -145.54 25.28 15.40
C ASP A 324 -146.68 24.24 15.43
N SER A 325 -146.35 22.95 15.38
CA SER A 325 -147.30 21.85 15.53
C SER A 325 -147.96 21.84 16.93
N VAL A 326 -147.17 21.96 17.99
CA VAL A 326 -147.67 22.03 19.38
C VAL A 326 -148.52 23.29 19.60
N ARG A 327 -148.12 24.44 19.02
CA ARG A 327 -148.98 25.64 19.02
C ARG A 327 -150.32 25.39 18.35
N GLY A 328 -150.35 24.68 17.21
CA GLY A 328 -151.58 24.28 16.55
C GLY A 328 -152.46 23.36 17.43
N GLN A 329 -151.84 22.41 18.13
CA GLN A 329 -152.54 21.54 19.08
C GLN A 329 -153.10 22.30 20.29
N LEU A 330 -152.38 23.29 20.81
CA LEU A 330 -152.84 24.15 21.91
C LEU A 330 -154.10 24.94 21.53
N VAL A 331 -154.10 25.60 20.36
CA VAL A 331 -155.26 26.36 19.86
C VAL A 331 -156.48 25.44 19.66
N ALA A 332 -156.26 24.21 19.20
CA ALA A 332 -157.33 23.21 19.08
C ALA A 332 -157.88 22.80 20.46
N ALA A 333 -157.02 22.57 21.45
CA ALA A 333 -157.41 22.22 22.80
C ALA A 333 -158.15 23.35 23.52
N GLU A 334 -157.73 24.61 23.34
CA GLU A 334 -158.42 25.79 23.86
C GLU A 334 -159.83 25.94 23.29
N ARG A 335 -160.02 25.63 21.99
CA ARG A 335 -161.35 25.63 21.36
C ARG A 335 -162.27 24.57 22.00
N VAL A 336 -161.78 23.35 22.18
CA VAL A 336 -162.55 22.27 22.83
C VAL A 336 -162.86 22.61 24.29
N ALA A 337 -161.91 23.23 25.02
CA ALA A 337 -162.12 23.69 26.38
C ALA A 337 -163.17 24.81 26.46
N HIS A 338 -163.21 25.71 25.48
CA HIS A 338 -164.22 26.77 25.41
C HIS A 338 -165.62 26.20 25.09
N GLU A 339 -165.74 25.30 24.12
CA GLU A 339 -166.99 24.63 23.73
C GLU A 339 -167.57 23.80 24.89
N SER A 340 -166.72 23.07 25.61
CA SER A 340 -167.13 22.28 26.79
C SER A 340 -167.53 23.16 27.98
N ARG A 341 -166.93 24.35 28.12
CA ARG A 341 -167.33 25.35 29.14
C ARG A 341 -168.71 25.94 28.83
N GLU A 342 -168.97 26.29 27.58
CA GLU A 342 -170.29 26.78 27.13
C GLU A 342 -171.38 25.71 27.30
N ALA A 343 -171.08 24.44 26.96
CA ALA A 343 -172.00 23.34 27.17
C ALA A 343 -172.37 23.15 28.67
N TRP A 344 -171.38 23.28 29.57
CA TRP A 344 -171.59 23.20 31.01
C TRP A 344 -172.43 24.37 31.56
N GLU A 345 -172.30 25.58 31.01
CA GLU A 345 -173.12 26.72 31.43
C GLU A 345 -174.60 26.55 31.06
N VAL A 346 -174.88 26.00 29.87
CA VAL A 346 -176.25 25.67 29.45
C VAL A 346 -176.86 24.57 30.33
N GLU A 347 -176.10 23.53 30.67
CA GLU A 347 -176.57 22.43 31.53
C GLU A 347 -176.79 22.87 32.99
N ARG A 348 -175.92 23.74 33.51
CA ARG A 348 -176.11 24.39 34.83
C ARG A 348 -177.41 25.19 34.88
N ASP A 349 -177.68 26.01 33.87
CA ASP A 349 -178.87 26.86 33.87
C ASP A 349 -180.17 26.03 33.74
N ALA A 350 -180.14 24.91 33.00
CA ALA A 350 -181.24 23.94 32.94
C ALA A 350 -181.52 23.27 34.31
N LEU A 351 -180.48 22.90 35.05
CA LEU A 351 -180.63 22.30 36.39
C LEU A 351 -181.18 23.30 37.41
N VAL A 352 -180.80 24.58 37.33
CA VAL A 352 -181.35 25.64 38.19
C VAL A 352 -182.83 25.87 37.91
N HIS A 353 -183.25 25.85 36.64
CA HIS A 353 -184.67 25.96 36.28
C HIS A 353 -185.51 24.78 36.80
N GLN A 354 -185.02 23.53 36.69
CA GLN A 354 -185.72 22.36 37.22
C GLN A 354 -185.83 22.37 38.76
N ALA A 355 -184.78 22.84 39.46
CA ALA A 355 -184.81 22.99 40.92
C ALA A 355 -185.88 24.00 41.38
N GLN A 356 -186.12 25.06 40.60
CA GLN A 356 -187.12 26.08 40.92
C GLN A 356 -188.56 25.54 40.75
N GLU A 357 -188.83 24.74 39.71
CA GLU A 357 -190.14 24.10 39.50
C GLU A 357 -190.50 23.10 40.62
N VAL A 358 -189.52 22.36 41.13
CA VAL A 358 -189.72 21.45 42.27
C VAL A 358 -190.04 22.22 43.54
N LYS A 359 -189.39 23.38 43.75
CA LYS A 359 -189.65 24.26 44.88
C LYS A 359 -191.07 24.81 44.89
N ASP A 360 -191.60 25.21 43.73
CA ASP A 360 -192.96 25.73 43.59
C ASP A 360 -194.04 24.64 43.81
N ARG A 361 -193.77 23.38 43.40
CA ARG A 361 -194.64 22.24 43.71
C ARG A 361 -194.69 21.91 45.20
N VAL A 362 -193.56 22.00 45.90
CA VAL A 362 -193.49 21.78 47.35
C VAL A 362 -194.26 22.86 48.12
N ALA A 363 -194.20 24.11 47.66
CA ALA A 363 -195.00 25.20 48.24
C ALA A 363 -196.52 24.94 48.11
N GLY A 364 -196.99 24.48 46.93
CA GLY A 364 -198.40 24.14 46.71
C GLY A 364 -198.89 22.94 47.54
N MET A 365 -198.04 21.93 47.75
CA MET A 365 -198.38 20.80 48.64
C MET A 365 -198.47 21.24 50.11
N SER A 366 -197.61 22.18 50.53
CA SER A 366 -197.59 22.71 51.90
C SER A 366 -198.85 23.50 52.25
N GLU A 367 -199.39 24.25 51.29
CA GLU A 367 -200.63 25.02 51.45
C GLU A 367 -201.87 24.11 51.53
N ASN A 368 -201.87 22.99 50.79
CA ASN A 368 -202.93 21.99 50.85
C ASN A 368 -202.93 21.21 52.17
N ILE A 369 -201.75 20.90 52.72
CA ILE A 369 -201.62 20.28 54.05
C ILE A 369 -202.16 21.21 55.14
N HIS A 370 -201.92 22.53 55.04
CA HIS A 370 -202.46 23.50 55.99
C HIS A 370 -204.00 23.54 56.01
N LYS A 371 -204.65 23.46 54.83
CA LYS A 371 -206.12 23.43 54.71
C LYS A 371 -206.75 22.14 55.27
N LEU A 372 -206.08 21.00 55.10
CA LEU A 372 -206.49 19.72 55.67
C LEU A 372 -206.36 19.68 57.20
N LEU A 373 -205.35 20.33 57.76
CA LEU A 373 -205.18 20.42 59.21
C LEU A 373 -206.25 21.29 59.89
N GLN A 374 -206.69 22.37 59.23
CA GLN A 374 -207.74 23.25 59.74
C GLN A 374 -209.12 22.56 59.81
N SER A 375 -209.49 21.83 58.75
CA SER A 375 -210.75 21.06 58.69
C SER A 375 -210.81 19.93 59.72
N LEU A 376 -209.68 19.25 59.99
CA LEU A 376 -209.60 18.23 61.05
C LEU A 376 -209.82 18.81 62.46
N GLN A 377 -209.48 20.08 62.67
CA GLN A 377 -209.59 20.75 63.96
C GLN A 377 -211.04 21.17 64.27
N GLU A 378 -211.81 21.52 63.24
CA GLU A 378 -213.23 21.85 63.34
C GLU A 378 -214.10 20.61 63.66
N GLU A 379 -213.80 19.46 63.05
CA GLU A 379 -214.50 18.20 63.36
C GLU A 379 -214.30 17.75 64.82
N ARG A 380 -213.10 17.98 65.38
CA ARG A 380 -212.81 17.63 66.78
C ARG A 380 -213.64 18.45 67.78
N LEU A 381 -213.88 19.73 67.48
CA LEU A 381 -214.72 20.58 68.32
C LEU A 381 -216.20 20.15 68.27
N LEU A 382 -216.70 19.78 67.09
CA LEU A 382 -218.05 19.25 66.88
C LEU A 382 -218.28 17.92 67.62
N ASN A 383 -217.32 17.00 67.58
CA ASN A 383 -217.42 15.69 68.24
C ASN A 383 -217.46 15.81 69.77
N SER A 384 -216.72 16.77 70.34
CA SER A 384 -216.77 17.05 71.78
C SER A 384 -218.12 17.59 72.26
N GLY A 385 -218.86 18.29 71.39
CA GLY A 385 -220.21 18.80 71.68
C GLY A 385 -221.28 17.70 71.68
N LEU A 386 -221.14 16.71 70.80
CA LEU A 386 -222.06 15.57 70.72
C LEU A 386 -221.92 14.60 71.90
N GLN A 387 -220.70 14.42 72.44
CA GLN A 387 -220.49 13.57 73.61
C GLN A 387 -221.16 14.10 74.89
N ARG A 388 -221.34 15.42 75.01
CA ARG A 388 -222.10 16.02 76.14
C ARG A 388 -223.58 15.70 76.06
N LYS A 389 -224.17 15.74 74.85
CA LYS A 389 -225.59 15.42 74.63
C LYS A 389 -225.92 13.94 74.79
N LEU A 390 -224.97 13.04 74.49
CA LEU A 390 -225.17 11.60 74.66
C LEU A 390 -225.34 11.22 76.14
N LYS A 391 -224.54 11.81 77.05
CA LYS A 391 -224.61 11.52 78.48
C LYS A 391 -225.91 11.99 79.14
N GLU A 392 -226.44 13.15 78.73
CA GLU A 392 -227.74 13.65 79.20
C GLU A 392 -228.91 12.72 78.80
N THR A 393 -228.78 11.96 77.70
CA THR A 393 -229.81 10.99 77.28
C THR A 393 -229.70 9.63 77.98
N GLU A 394 -228.50 9.23 78.42
CA GLU A 394 -228.29 8.00 79.20
C GLU A 394 -228.80 8.12 80.65
N GLU A 395 -228.86 9.35 81.17
CA GLU A 395 -229.50 9.66 82.46
C GLU A 395 -231.03 9.47 82.44
N CYS A 396 -231.70 9.50 81.27
CA CYS A 396 -233.16 9.46 81.19
C CYS A 396 -233.75 8.04 80.98
N GLY A 397 -233.01 7.13 80.33
CA GLY A 397 -233.51 5.79 80.00
C GLY A 397 -233.50 4.76 81.14
N LYS A 398 -232.60 4.89 82.12
CA LYS A 398 -232.50 3.91 83.22
C LYS A 398 -233.61 4.03 84.26
N VAL A 399 -234.23 5.20 84.38
CA VAL A 399 -235.36 5.45 85.29
C VAL A 399 -236.63 4.74 84.79
N GLN A 400 -236.78 4.49 83.49
CA GLN A 400 -238.00 3.90 82.90
C GLN A 400 -238.00 2.36 82.86
N LEU A 401 -236.84 1.70 82.99
CA LEU A 401 -236.73 0.23 82.81
C LEU A 401 -236.91 -0.60 84.09
N SER A 402 -236.70 -0.04 85.28
CA SER A 402 -236.84 -0.83 86.52
C SER A 402 -238.24 -0.78 87.13
N GLU A 403 -239.03 0.26 86.87
CA GLU A 403 -240.48 0.28 87.16
C GLU A 403 -241.22 -0.86 86.43
N LYS A 404 -240.78 -1.23 85.21
CA LYS A 404 -241.34 -2.33 84.41
C LYS A 404 -240.99 -3.74 84.89
N LEU A 405 -239.89 -3.91 85.64
CA LEU A 405 -239.50 -5.23 86.17
C LEU A 405 -240.25 -5.61 87.45
N ARG A 406 -240.81 -4.63 88.16
CA ARG A 406 -241.76 -4.83 89.26
C ARG A 406 -243.08 -5.45 88.79
N GLU A 407 -243.55 -5.07 87.60
CA GLU A 407 -244.81 -5.55 87.00
C GLU A 407 -244.73 -6.99 86.43
N LEU A 408 -243.54 -7.46 86.03
CA LEU A 408 -243.39 -8.73 85.28
C LEU A 408 -243.23 -9.98 86.16
N ARG A 409 -242.97 -9.85 87.47
CA ARG A 409 -242.87 -11.03 88.36
C ARG A 409 -244.14 -11.33 89.13
N GLU A 410 -245.00 -10.33 89.34
CA GLU A 410 -246.39 -10.55 89.75
C GLU A 410 -247.14 -11.45 88.74
N MET A 411 -246.78 -11.41 87.45
CA MET A 411 -247.38 -12.26 86.40
C MET A 411 -246.89 -13.71 86.35
N LYS A 412 -245.71 -14.05 86.91
CA LYS A 412 -245.21 -15.45 86.88
C LYS A 412 -245.73 -16.31 88.04
N ALA A 413 -246.25 -15.68 89.09
CA ALA A 413 -247.06 -16.36 90.10
C ALA A 413 -248.35 -16.99 89.52
N ALA A 414 -248.79 -16.58 88.32
CA ALA A 414 -250.05 -17.05 87.74
C ALA A 414 -249.95 -18.30 86.83
N LEU A 415 -248.76 -18.67 86.32
CA LEU A 415 -248.67 -19.63 85.19
C LEU A 415 -248.31 -21.09 85.54
N ALA A 416 -247.72 -21.39 86.68
CA ALA A 416 -247.31 -22.78 86.97
C ALA A 416 -248.33 -23.57 87.80
N VAL A 417 -249.23 -22.87 88.51
CA VAL A 417 -250.45 -23.45 89.09
C VAL A 417 -251.26 -24.20 88.02
N LEU A 418 -251.18 -23.79 86.74
CA LEU A 418 -251.87 -24.41 85.60
C LEU A 418 -251.19 -25.66 84.99
N ARG A 419 -249.97 -26.02 85.39
CA ARG A 419 -249.29 -27.23 84.86
C ARG A 419 -249.43 -28.46 85.75
N ASN A 420 -249.85 -28.27 87.00
CA ASN A 420 -250.33 -29.32 87.89
C ASN A 420 -251.60 -30.02 87.37
N GLU A 421 -252.25 -29.51 86.31
CA GLU A 421 -253.55 -30.03 85.85
C GLU A 421 -253.50 -30.82 84.54
N LYS A 422 -252.41 -30.80 83.75
CA LYS A 422 -252.55 -31.26 82.35
C LYS A 422 -252.57 -32.77 82.15
N GLN A 423 -251.61 -33.60 82.60
CA GLN A 423 -251.47 -34.94 81.95
C GLN A 423 -251.33 -36.16 82.86
N THR A 424 -251.99 -36.08 84.00
CA THR A 424 -252.77 -37.18 84.61
C THR A 424 -253.86 -37.78 83.68
N LEU A 425 -253.90 -37.48 82.37
CA LEU A 425 -255.03 -37.82 81.50
C LEU A 425 -254.75 -38.78 80.33
N GLU A 426 -253.53 -39.32 80.14
CA GLU A 426 -253.28 -40.23 78.99
C GLU A 426 -252.96 -41.70 79.30
N VAL A 427 -252.97 -42.18 80.55
CA VAL A 427 -252.83 -43.64 80.78
C VAL A 427 -254.00 -44.33 81.51
N ASP A 428 -255.07 -43.64 81.94
CA ASP A 428 -256.36 -44.32 82.24
C ASP A 428 -257.15 -44.71 80.96
N ARG A 429 -256.41 -45.12 79.91
CA ARG A 429 -256.93 -45.95 78.83
C ARG A 429 -256.23 -47.33 78.75
N GLN A 430 -255.71 -47.97 79.80
CA GLN A 430 -256.07 -47.98 81.23
C GLN A 430 -254.85 -48.31 82.09
#